data_AF-A0A257UKJ9-F1
#
_entry.id   AF-A0A257UKJ9-F1
#
_cell.length_a   1.000
_cell.length_b   1.000
_cell.length_c   1.000
_cell.angle_alpha   90.00
_cell.angle_beta   90.00
_cell.angle_gamma   90.00
#
_symmetry.space_group_name_H-M   'P 1'
#
loop_
_entity.id
_entity.type
_entity.pdbx_description
1 polymer ?
#
loop_
_entity_poly.entity_id
_entity_poly.type
_entity_poly.pdbx_seq_one_letter_code
_entity_poly.pdbx_strand_id
1 'polypeptide(L)' 'MTGNVLEDQKVGFHWAYGRSDHLGGTISVGAFASPEHVVHQDIVYAKGNPIQVSEAVVVSEDGRTVVIKDGAYTV' A
#
# COMPACT_ATOMS: atom_id res chain seq x y z
N MET A 1 -0.48 14.87 -7.32
CA MET A 1 -0.51 14.81 -5.86
C MET A 1 -0.82 16.18 -5.32
N THR A 2 -1.66 16.27 -4.29
CA THR A 2 -2.05 17.52 -3.63
C THR A 2 -1.20 17.79 -2.38
N GLY A 3 -0.45 16.79 -1.90
CA GLY A 3 0.30 16.86 -0.63
C GLY A 3 -0.58 16.54 0.58
N ASN A 4 -1.88 16.27 0.37
CA ASN A 4 -2.77 15.75 1.38
C ASN A 4 -2.78 14.22 1.30
N VAL A 5 -2.34 13.57 2.38
CA VAL A 5 -2.22 12.10 2.43
C VAL A 5 -3.56 11.40 2.15
N LEU A 6 -4.69 11.91 2.66
CA LEU A 6 -5.99 11.28 2.44
C LEU A 6 -6.42 11.31 0.99
N GLU A 7 -6.15 12.42 0.29
CA GLU A 7 -6.46 12.58 -1.14
C GLU A 7 -5.49 11.78 -2.01
N ASP A 8 -4.19 11.85 -1.69
CA ASP A 8 -3.13 11.21 -2.46
C ASP A 8 -3.26 9.68 -2.44
N GLN A 9 -3.74 9.10 -1.33
CA GLN A 9 -4.07 7.67 -1.25
C GLN A 9 -5.16 7.23 -2.25
N LYS A 10 -6.05 8.13 -2.71
CA LYS A 10 -7.18 7.75 -3.58
C LYS A 10 -6.85 7.82 -5.07
N VAL A 11 -5.72 8.40 -5.43
CA VAL A 11 -5.36 8.67 -6.84
C VAL A 11 -4.34 7.70 -7.41
N GLY A 12 -4.01 6.63 -6.69
CA GLY A 12 -3.15 5.55 -7.19
C GLY A 12 -2.95 4.43 -6.18
N PHE A 13 -2.17 3.44 -6.60
CA PHE A 13 -1.78 2.34 -5.73
C PHE A 13 -1.03 2.88 -4.52
N HIS A 14 -1.40 2.41 -3.33
CA HIS A 14 -0.63 2.62 -2.11
C HIS A 14 -0.61 1.33 -1.32
N TRP A 15 0.40 1.20 -0.46
CA TRP A 15 0.46 0.17 0.56
C TRP A 15 0.92 0.82 1.86
N ALA A 16 0.56 0.20 2.98
CA ALA A 16 0.92 0.68 4.30
C ALA A 16 1.83 -0.30 5.03
N TYR A 17 2.75 0.23 5.82
CA TYR A 17 3.46 -0.53 6.84
C TYR A 17 3.01 -0.11 8.25
N GLY A 18 3.14 -1.05 9.20
CA GLY A 18 2.80 -0.84 10.61
C GLY A 18 1.57 -1.64 11.02
N ARG A 19 0.70 -1.02 11.82
CA ARG A 19 -0.44 -1.66 12.48
C ARG A 19 -1.49 -2.09 11.44
N SER A 20 -2.03 -3.30 11.58
CA SER A 20 -2.96 -3.90 10.61
C SER A 20 -4.22 -4.54 11.22
N ASP A 21 -4.28 -4.69 12.53
CA ASP A 21 -5.41 -5.30 13.27
C ASP A 21 -6.77 -4.62 13.03
N HIS A 22 -6.81 -3.32 12.72
CA HIS A 22 -8.05 -2.60 12.36
C HIS A 22 -8.75 -3.15 11.11
N LEU A 23 -8.03 -3.85 10.23
CA LEU A 23 -8.56 -4.47 9.02
C LEU A 23 -8.49 -6.01 9.08
N GLY A 24 -8.38 -6.58 10.29
CA GLY A 24 -8.26 -8.03 10.49
C GLY A 24 -6.86 -8.60 10.27
N GLY A 25 -5.84 -7.74 10.16
CA GLY A 25 -4.43 -8.16 10.17
C GLY A 25 -3.95 -8.61 11.55
N THR A 26 -2.70 -9.06 11.63
CA THR A 26 -2.13 -9.68 12.84
C THR A 26 -1.28 -8.74 13.69
N ILE A 27 -0.93 -7.56 13.17
CA ILE A 27 -0.02 -6.62 13.85
C ILE A 27 -0.85 -5.63 14.65
N SER A 28 -0.86 -5.80 15.97
CA SER A 28 -1.50 -4.91 16.94
C SER A 28 -0.48 -4.03 17.66
N VAL A 29 -0.94 -3.13 18.54
CA VAL A 29 -0.09 -2.24 19.35
C VAL A 29 1.00 -3.01 20.12
N GLY A 30 0.70 -4.22 20.62
CA GLY A 30 1.66 -5.03 21.38
C GLY A 30 2.85 -5.56 20.57
N ALA A 31 2.80 -5.48 19.24
CA ALA A 31 3.91 -5.87 18.37
C ALA A 31 4.97 -4.77 18.21
N PHE A 32 4.72 -3.56 18.73
CA PHE A 32 5.65 -2.44 18.68
C PHE A 32 6.50 -2.39 19.95
N ALA A 33 7.72 -1.82 19.85
CA ALA A 33 8.62 -1.68 20.99
C ALA A 33 8.03 -0.80 22.12
N SER A 34 7.17 0.16 21.76
CA SER A 34 6.36 0.92 22.70
C SER A 34 5.11 1.49 22.01
N PRO A 35 4.05 1.86 22.74
CA PRO A 35 2.84 2.46 22.17
C PRO A 35 3.08 3.73 21.36
N GLU A 36 4.12 4.50 21.69
CA GLU A 36 4.50 5.74 21.00
C GLU A 36 5.09 5.49 19.61
N HIS A 37 5.55 4.27 19.34
CA HIS A 37 6.07 3.87 18.02
C HIS A 37 5.01 3.31 17.07
N VAL A 38 3.75 3.22 17.51
CA VAL A 38 2.67 2.69 16.67
C VAL A 38 2.47 3.61 15.47
N VAL A 39 2.55 3.01 14.29
CA VAL A 39 2.35 3.71 13.02
C VAL A 39 1.44 2.89 12.09
N HIS A 40 0.75 3.59 11.21
CA HIS A 40 0.19 3.06 9.98
C HIS A 40 0.52 4.10 8.91
N GLN A 41 1.55 3.82 8.11
CA GLN A 41 2.09 4.80 7.17
C GLN A 41 1.86 4.31 5.74
N ASP A 42 1.06 5.05 5.01
CA ASP A 42 0.81 4.83 3.59
C ASP A 42 1.97 5.36 2.74
N ILE A 43 2.40 4.55 1.78
CA ILE A 43 3.34 4.93 0.72
C ILE A 43 2.59 4.87 -0.61
N VAL A 44 2.48 6.02 -1.27
CA VAL A 44 1.67 6.21 -2.47
C VAL A 44 2.52 6.18 -3.74
N TYR A 45 2.08 5.42 -4.74
CA TYR A 45 2.68 5.26 -6.07
C TYR A 45 1.71 5.73 -7.16
N ALA A 46 1.14 6.91 -6.97
CA ALA A 46 0.25 7.51 -7.94
C ALA A 46 1.02 7.94 -9.20
N LYS A 47 0.31 8.02 -10.33
CA LYS A 47 0.89 8.45 -11.61
C LYS A 47 1.54 9.82 -11.46
N GLY A 48 2.80 9.94 -11.91
CA GLY A 48 3.59 11.17 -11.83
C GLY A 48 4.47 11.27 -10.57
N ASN A 49 4.40 10.32 -9.65
CA ASN A 49 5.36 10.20 -8.55
C ASN A 49 6.76 9.83 -9.11
N PRO A 50 7.85 10.28 -8.45
CA PRO A 50 9.22 9.94 -8.87
C PRO A 50 9.50 8.44 -8.89
N ILE A 51 8.75 7.67 -8.09
CA ILE A 51 8.80 6.21 -8.03
C ILE A 51 7.45 5.67 -8.50
N GLN A 52 7.49 4.70 -9.41
CA GLN A 52 6.31 4.04 -9.98
C GLN A 52 6.39 2.53 -9.75
N VAL A 53 5.23 1.87 -9.75
CA VAL A 53 5.16 0.40 -9.74
C VAL A 53 5.48 -0.13 -11.13
N SER A 54 6.60 -0.82 -11.29
CA SER A 54 6.96 -1.46 -12.56
C SER A 54 6.03 -2.63 -12.89
N GLU A 55 5.74 -3.47 -11.90
CA GLU A 55 4.82 -4.59 -12.03
C GLU A 55 4.26 -4.99 -10.65
N ALA A 56 2.95 -5.24 -10.57
CA ALA A 56 2.33 -5.92 -9.43
C ALA A 56 1.59 -7.16 -9.94
N VAL A 57 1.87 -8.29 -9.31
CA VAL A 57 1.30 -9.59 -9.68
C VAL A 57 0.57 -10.17 -8.47
N VAL A 58 -0.70 -10.46 -8.64
CA VAL A 58 -1.45 -11.28 -7.68
C VAL A 58 -1.12 -12.74 -7.97
N VAL A 59 -0.63 -13.45 -6.96
CA VAL A 59 -0.36 -14.89 -7.02
C VAL A 59 -1.41 -15.60 -6.16
N SER A 60 -2.12 -16.53 -6.77
CA SER A 60 -3.16 -17.33 -6.13
C SER A 60 -3.05 -18.79 -6.57
N GLU A 61 -3.91 -19.66 -6.04
CA GLU A 61 -4.01 -21.05 -6.48
C GLU A 61 -4.38 -21.17 -7.97
N ASP A 62 -5.16 -20.22 -8.49
CA ASP A 62 -5.59 -20.17 -9.89
C ASP A 62 -4.51 -19.65 -10.85
N GLY A 63 -3.36 -19.20 -10.31
CA GLY A 63 -2.21 -18.76 -11.09
C GLY A 63 -1.77 -17.32 -10.79
N ARG A 64 -1.14 -16.69 -11.78
CA ARG A 64 -0.51 -15.37 -11.68
C ARG A 64 -1.24 -14.37 -12.58
N THR A 65 -1.72 -13.27 -11.99
CA THR A 65 -2.38 -12.18 -12.70
C THR A 65 -1.60 -10.90 -12.51
N VAL A 66 -1.09 -10.32 -13.61
CA VAL A 66 -0.55 -8.95 -13.59
C VAL A 66 -1.73 -8.00 -13.40
N VAL A 67 -1.70 -7.22 -12.32
CA VAL A 67 -2.75 -6.23 -11.98
C VAL A 67 -2.28 -4.80 -12.16
N ILE A 68 -0.96 -4.57 -12.14
CA ILE A 68 -0.34 -3.28 -12.47
C ILE A 68 0.88 -3.56 -13.36
N LYS A 69 1.03 -2.78 -14.43
CA LYS A 69 2.21 -2.76 -15.31
C LYS A 69 2.55 -1.33 -15.68
N ASP A 70 3.82 -0.95 -15.54
CA ASP A 70 4.34 0.39 -15.88
C ASP A 70 3.49 1.53 -15.27
N GLY A 71 3.08 1.36 -14.01
CA GLY A 71 2.27 2.31 -13.25
C GLY A 71 0.79 2.36 -13.61
N ALA A 72 0.30 1.51 -14.53
CA ALA A 72 -1.10 1.43 -14.93
C ALA A 72 -1.75 0.12 -14.48
N TYR A 73 -3.00 0.19 -14.03
CA TYR A 73 -3.80 -1.01 -13.77
C TYR A 73 -4.13 -1.73 -15.09
N THR A 74 -4.04 -3.06 -15.09
CA THR A 74 -4.20 -3.91 -16.29
C THR A 74 -5.49 -4.73 -16.32
N VAL A 75 -6.28 -4.68 -15.24
CA VAL A 75 -7.56 -5.39 -15.06
C VAL A 75 -8.67 -4.41 -14.73
#